data_AF-A0A3M1CS58-F1
#
_entry.id   AF-A0A3M1CS58-F1
#
_cell.length_a   1.000
_cell.length_b   1.000
_cell.length_c   1.000
_cell.angle_alpha   90.00
_cell.angle_beta   90.00
_cell.angle_gamma   90.00
#
_symmetry.space_group_name_H-M   'P 1'
#
loop_
_entity.id
_entity.type
_entity.pdbx_description
1 polymer ?
#
loop_
_entity_poly.entity_id
_entity_poly.type
_entity_poly.pdbx_seq_one_letter_code
_entity_poly.pdbx_strand_id
1 'polypeptide(L)'
;MGMEKGKLRKLKDEAARYLSKGKYEKALKNLQRVKQADPEDLSVYNNIGYLLRRIGKPREAARVFGELGQRLYDKGFLLKAAAAYKIALEIEPGNVRIQQKLAEICSCREKGVPLRLQQPCRGVGGESPEEDEKLQDLAVEQA
;
A
#
# COMPACT_ATOMS: atom_id res chain seq x y z
N MET A 1 -18.25 18.75 4.64
CA MET A 1 -18.45 17.80 5.75
C MET A 1 -17.10 17.19 6.10
N GLY A 2 -16.27 17.88 6.89
CA GLY A 2 -14.97 17.36 7.32
C GLY A 2 -15.12 16.68 8.67
N MET A 3 -14.94 15.36 8.75
CA MET A 3 -14.83 14.72 10.06
C MET A 3 -13.59 15.28 10.76
N GLU A 4 -13.72 15.70 12.02
CA GLU A 4 -12.62 16.25 12.81
C GLU A 4 -11.43 15.28 12.82
N LYS A 5 -10.22 15.78 12.52
CA LYS A 5 -8.96 15.00 12.52
C LYS A 5 -8.77 14.16 13.80
N GLY A 6 -9.31 14.63 14.93
CA GLY A 6 -9.34 13.89 16.20
C GLY A 6 -10.10 12.57 16.14
N LYS A 7 -11.19 12.50 15.36
CA LYS A 7 -11.98 11.27 15.17
C LYS A 7 -11.26 10.26 14.26
N LEU A 8 -10.55 10.73 13.23
CA LEU A 8 -9.71 9.85 12.39
C LEU A 8 -8.57 9.23 13.20
N ARG A 9 -7.94 9.98 14.11
CA ARG A 9 -6.92 9.45 15.02
C ARG A 9 -7.47 8.32 15.89
N LYS A 10 -8.68 8.49 16.44
CA LYS A 10 -9.35 7.43 17.22
C LYS A 10 -9.61 6.17 16.39
N LEU A 11 -10.10 6.32 15.16
CA LEU A 11 -10.34 5.18 14.26
C LEU A 11 -9.04 4.43 13.92
N LYS A 12 -7.92 5.14 13.74
CA LYS A 12 -6.60 4.54 13.52
C LYS A 12 -6.12 3.79 14.77
N ASP A 13 -6.29 4.35 15.96
CA ASP A 13 -5.95 3.69 17.23
C ASP A 13 -6.80 2.42 17.45
N GLU A 14 -8.10 2.48 17.19
CA GLU A 14 -8.98 1.31 17.25
C GLU A 14 -8.57 0.24 16.24
N ALA A 15 -8.20 0.63 15.02
CA ALA A 15 -7.70 -0.31 14.02
C ALA A 15 -6.41 -1.01 14.50
N ALA A 16 -5.48 -0.29 15.12
CA ALA A 16 -4.28 -0.86 15.73
C ALA A 16 -4.62 -1.83 16.89
N ARG A 17 -5.58 -1.48 17.75
CA ARG A 17 -6.06 -2.40 18.80
C ARG A 17 -6.68 -3.67 18.24
N TYR A 18 -7.42 -3.56 17.14
CA TYR A 18 -7.99 -4.74 16.47
C TYR A 18 -6.91 -5.60 15.80
N LEU A 19 -5.84 -4.99 15.29
CA LEU A 19 -4.66 -5.69 14.79
C LEU A 19 -3.99 -6.53 15.88
N SER A 20 -3.72 -5.95 17.05
CA SER A 20 -3.16 -6.69 18.19
C SER A 20 -4.06 -7.82 18.68
N LYS A 21 -5.38 -7.70 18.47
CA LYS A 21 -6.38 -8.74 18.80
C LYS A 21 -6.59 -9.76 17.67
N GLY A 22 -5.87 -9.67 16.55
CA GLY A 22 -6.04 -10.53 15.38
C GLY A 22 -7.36 -10.35 14.61
N LYS A 23 -8.13 -9.28 14.90
CA LYS A 23 -9.44 -9.00 14.27
C LYS A 23 -9.28 -8.11 13.04
N TYR A 24 -8.67 -8.65 11.99
CA TYR A 24 -8.32 -7.91 10.77
C TYR A 24 -9.54 -7.30 10.05
N GLU A 25 -10.68 -7.99 10.03
CA GLU A 25 -11.90 -7.51 9.37
C GLU A 25 -12.48 -6.25 10.03
N LYS A 26 -12.42 -6.18 11.37
CA LYS A 26 -12.90 -4.99 12.12
C LYS A 26 -11.94 -3.81 11.94
N ALA A 27 -10.63 -4.08 11.92
CA ALA A 27 -9.63 -3.07 11.61
C ALA A 27 -9.84 -2.48 10.21
N LEU A 28 -10.10 -3.33 9.22
CA LEU A 28 -10.38 -2.93 7.85
C LEU A 28 -11.59 -1.98 7.77
N LYS A 29 -12.69 -2.31 8.46
CA LYS A 29 -13.90 -1.48 8.48
C LYS A 29 -13.64 -0.08 9.06
N ASN A 30 -12.82 0.01 10.12
CA ASN A 30 -12.42 1.31 10.68
C ASN A 30 -11.54 2.10 9.71
N LEU A 31 -10.55 1.47 9.08
CA LEU A 31 -9.70 2.14 8.09
C LEU A 31 -10.48 2.56 6.84
N GLN A 32 -11.51 1.82 6.43
CA GLN A 32 -12.39 2.24 5.33
C GLN A 32 -13.15 3.53 5.67
N ARG A 33 -13.59 3.70 6.93
CA ARG A 33 -14.18 4.98 7.38
C ARG A 33 -13.16 6.11 7.33
N VAL A 34 -11.90 5.83 7.70
CA VAL A 34 -10.80 6.80 7.57
C VAL A 34 -10.57 7.16 6.10
N LYS A 35 -10.55 6.19 5.18
CA LYS A 35 -10.43 6.41 3.73
C LYS A 35 -11.58 7.27 3.18
N GLN A 36 -12.81 7.10 3.67
CA GLN A 36 -13.95 7.92 3.25
C GLN A 36 -13.88 9.35 3.79
N ALA A 37 -13.37 9.53 5.01
CA ALA A 37 -13.21 10.83 5.63
C ALA A 37 -12.02 11.61 5.06
N ASP A 38 -10.92 10.92 4.78
CA ASP A 38 -9.70 11.46 4.20
C ASP A 38 -9.22 10.54 3.06
N PRO A 39 -9.68 10.79 1.82
CA PRO A 39 -9.28 10.01 0.67
C PRO A 39 -7.84 10.31 0.21
N GLU A 40 -7.19 11.31 0.80
CA GLU A 40 -5.86 11.78 0.44
C GLU A 40 -4.73 11.16 1.29
N ASP A 41 -5.08 10.61 2.45
CA ASP A 41 -4.16 9.92 3.35
C ASP A 41 -3.68 8.59 2.75
N LEU A 42 -2.49 8.64 2.16
CA LEU A 42 -1.83 7.50 1.50
C LEU A 42 -1.49 6.35 2.46
N SER A 43 -1.23 6.67 3.74
CA SER A 43 -0.88 5.67 4.76
C SER A 43 -2.05 4.72 5.04
N VAL A 44 -3.28 5.22 4.94
CA VAL A 44 -4.50 4.39 5.09
C VAL A 44 -4.60 3.35 3.97
N TYR A 45 -4.28 3.69 2.73
CA TYR A 45 -4.30 2.74 1.61
C TYR A 45 -3.28 1.62 1.82
N ASN A 46 -2.08 1.97 2.30
CA ASN A 46 -1.05 0.98 2.59
C ASN A 46 -1.54 -0.02 3.65
N ASN A 47 -2.06 0.49 4.78
CA ASN A 47 -2.60 -0.34 5.86
C ASN A 47 -3.76 -1.23 5.39
N ILE A 48 -4.67 -0.71 4.57
CA ILE A 48 -5.77 -1.49 3.97
C ILE A 48 -5.21 -2.60 3.07
N GLY A 49 -4.22 -2.30 2.22
CA GLY A 49 -3.58 -3.29 1.34
C GLY A 49 -2.94 -4.44 2.12
N TYR A 50 -2.18 -4.13 3.17
CA TYR A 50 -1.59 -5.14 4.06
C TYR A 50 -2.65 -5.98 4.78
N LEU A 51 -3.69 -5.35 5.31
CA LEU A 51 -4.81 -6.06 5.95
C LEU A 51 -5.51 -7.02 5.00
N LEU A 52 -5.78 -6.58 3.76
CA LEU A 52 -6.44 -7.41 2.77
C LEU A 52 -5.61 -8.64 2.40
N ARG A 53 -4.27 -8.51 2.34
CA ARG A 53 -3.37 -9.67 2.19
C ARG A 53 -3.52 -10.65 3.36
N ARG A 54 -3.57 -10.15 4.60
CA ARG A 54 -3.73 -10.97 5.82
C ARG A 54 -5.10 -11.65 5.92
N ILE A 55 -6.15 -11.02 5.40
CA ILE A 55 -7.51 -11.58 5.36
C ILE A 55 -7.64 -12.64 4.23
N GLY A 56 -6.67 -12.76 3.33
CA GLY A 56 -6.73 -13.68 2.20
C GLY A 56 -7.50 -13.13 1.00
N LYS A 57 -7.55 -11.80 0.86
CA LYS A 57 -8.18 -11.09 -0.27
C LYS A 57 -7.13 -10.37 -1.14
N PRO A 58 -6.24 -11.12 -1.81
CA PRO A 58 -5.14 -10.54 -2.60
C PRO A 58 -5.64 -9.66 -3.75
N ARG A 59 -6.71 -10.06 -4.47
CA ARG A 59 -7.26 -9.27 -5.58
C ARG A 59 -7.73 -7.88 -5.16
N GLU A 60 -8.35 -7.76 -3.99
CA GLU A 60 -8.75 -6.45 -3.45
C GLU A 60 -7.52 -5.64 -3.03
N ALA A 61 -6.51 -6.29 -2.45
CA ALA A 61 -5.25 -5.64 -2.08
C ALA A 61 -4.56 -5.03 -3.33
N ALA A 62 -4.46 -5.77 -4.43
CA ALA A 62 -3.87 -5.31 -5.68
C ALA A 62 -4.58 -4.05 -6.22
N ARG A 63 -5.92 -4.01 -6.15
CA ARG A 63 -6.70 -2.81 -6.52
C ARG A 63 -6.36 -1.61 -5.64
N VAL A 64 -6.27 -1.81 -4.31
CA VAL A 64 -5.94 -0.74 -3.36
C VAL A 64 -4.52 -0.23 -3.56
N PHE A 65 -3.54 -1.11 -3.82
CA PHE A 65 -2.17 -0.70 -4.15
C PHE A 65 -2.09 0.03 -5.49
N GLY A 66 -2.88 -0.37 -6.49
CA GLY A 66 -3.01 0.36 -7.75
C GLY A 66 -3.60 1.77 -7.58
N GLU A 67 -4.63 1.92 -6.73
CA GLU A 67 -5.17 3.24 -6.35
C GLU A 67 -4.12 4.10 -5.62
N LEU A 68 -3.36 3.50 -4.71
CA LEU A 68 -2.29 4.16 -3.97
C LEU A 68 -1.20 4.67 -4.93
N GLY A 69 -0.74 3.82 -5.84
CA GLY A 69 0.23 4.19 -6.87
C GLY A 69 -0.27 5.35 -7.74
N GLN A 70 -1.56 5.36 -8.10
CA GLN A 70 -2.13 6.44 -8.90
C GLN A 70 -2.13 7.77 -8.16
N ARG A 71 -2.50 7.77 -6.88
CA ARG A 71 -2.48 8.99 -6.07
C ARG A 71 -1.06 9.50 -5.81
N LEU A 72 -0.11 8.59 -5.61
CA LEU A 72 1.31 8.95 -5.48
C LEU A 72 1.85 9.54 -6.77
N TYR A 73 1.45 8.99 -7.91
CA TYR A 73 1.81 9.52 -9.22
C TYR A 73 1.26 10.93 -9.44
N ASP A 74 -0.02 11.14 -9.13
CA ASP A 74 -0.68 12.45 -9.21
C ASP A 74 0.00 13.50 -8.32
N LYS A 75 0.46 13.08 -7.13
CA LYS A 75 1.25 13.93 -6.20
C LYS A 75 2.72 14.11 -6.61
N GLY A 76 3.18 13.52 -7.72
CA GLY A 76 4.56 13.61 -8.21
C GLY A 76 5.57 12.69 -7.50
N PHE A 77 5.13 11.83 -6.58
CA PHE A 77 5.98 10.86 -5.88
C PHE A 77 6.24 9.61 -6.72
N LEU A 78 6.93 9.77 -7.85
CA LEU A 78 7.17 8.72 -8.85
C LEU A 78 7.86 7.46 -8.26
N LEU A 79 8.84 7.65 -7.39
CA LEU A 79 9.54 6.57 -6.67
C LEU A 79 8.60 5.67 -5.88
N LYS A 80 7.77 6.28 -5.02
CA LYS A 80 6.82 5.57 -4.17
C LYS A 80 5.68 4.96 -4.98
N ALA A 81 5.25 5.65 -6.04
CA ALA A 81 4.24 5.13 -6.98
C ALA A 81 4.72 3.85 -7.66
N ALA A 82 5.97 3.82 -8.15
CA ALA A 82 6.56 2.63 -8.75
C ALA A 82 6.61 1.45 -7.77
N ALA A 83 6.99 1.69 -6.51
CA ALA A 83 6.98 0.65 -5.48
C ALA A 83 5.56 0.10 -5.23
N ALA A 84 4.56 0.98 -5.08
CA ALA A 84 3.16 0.54 -4.88
C ALA A 84 2.63 -0.26 -6.07
N TYR A 85 2.94 0.14 -7.30
CA TYR A 85 2.57 -0.61 -8.50
C TYR A 85 3.29 -1.95 -8.60
N LYS A 86 4.56 -2.03 -8.19
CA LYS A 86 5.30 -3.29 -8.12
C LYS A 86 4.60 -4.27 -7.17
N ILE A 87 4.24 -3.83 -5.97
CA ILE A 87 3.50 -4.67 -5.00
C ILE A 87 2.17 -5.16 -5.59
N ALA A 88 1.45 -4.29 -6.31
CA ALA A 88 0.21 -4.69 -6.96
C ALA A 88 0.43 -5.77 -8.05
N LEU A 89 1.54 -5.70 -8.79
CA LEU A 89 1.91 -6.68 -9.83
C LEU A 89 2.42 -8.00 -9.23
N GLU A 90 3.05 -7.98 -8.06
CA GLU A 90 3.39 -9.22 -7.34
C GLU A 90 2.14 -10.02 -6.98
N ILE A 91 1.03 -9.32 -6.72
CA ILE A 91 -0.26 -9.94 -6.39
C ILE A 91 -1.06 -10.31 -7.65
N GLU A 92 -1.14 -9.40 -8.62
CA GLU A 92 -1.81 -9.61 -9.90
C GLU A 92 -0.86 -9.30 -11.07
N PRO A 93 0.00 -10.25 -11.47
CA PRO A 93 1.01 -10.03 -12.51
C PRO A 93 0.41 -9.84 -13.91
N GLY A 94 -0.85 -10.22 -14.11
CA GLY A 94 -1.58 -10.02 -15.37
C GLY A 94 -2.19 -8.63 -15.55
N ASN A 95 -1.99 -7.70 -14.60
CA ASN A 95 -2.63 -6.39 -14.68
C ASN A 95 -1.89 -5.43 -15.64
N VAL A 96 -2.22 -5.53 -16.92
CA VAL A 96 -1.63 -4.73 -18.01
C VAL A 96 -1.70 -3.22 -17.72
N ARG A 97 -2.79 -2.74 -17.10
CA ARG A 97 -2.94 -1.31 -16.78
C ARG A 97 -1.89 -0.82 -15.78
N ILE A 98 -1.57 -1.64 -14.77
CA ILE A 98 -0.56 -1.28 -13.77
C ILE A 98 0.85 -1.39 -14.38
N GLN A 99 1.09 -2.40 -15.23
CA GLN A 99 2.35 -2.52 -15.98
C GLN A 99 2.62 -1.30 -16.86
N GLN A 100 1.60 -0.81 -17.57
CA GLN A 100 1.71 0.39 -18.40
C GLN A 100 2.07 1.63 -17.57
N LYS A 101 1.43 1.83 -16.42
CA LYS A 101 1.73 2.96 -15.52
C LYS A 101 3.12 2.87 -14.90
N LEU A 102 3.57 1.65 -14.56
CA LEU A 102 4.93 1.43 -14.08
C LEU A 102 5.94 1.75 -15.19
N ALA A 103 5.68 1.31 -16.43
CA ALA A 103 6.52 1.63 -17.58
C ALA A 103 6.62 3.14 -17.82
N GLU A 104 5.50 3.87 -17.77
CA GLU A 104 5.49 5.34 -17.88
C GLU A 104 6.38 6.00 -16.82
N ILE A 105 6.31 5.55 -15.57
CA ILE A 105 7.16 6.05 -14.49
C ILE A 105 8.64 5.72 -14.70
N CYS A 106 8.95 4.50 -15.15
CA CYS A 106 10.31 4.03 -15.37
C CYS A 106 10.96 4.67 -16.61
N SER A 107 10.19 4.93 -17.67
CA SER A 107 10.66 5.63 -18.87
C SER A 107 11.11 7.07 -18.56
N CYS A 108 10.51 7.74 -17.58
CA CYS A 108 10.97 9.04 -17.10
C CYS A 108 12.24 8.96 -16.22
N ARG A 109 12.65 7.77 -15.77
CA ARG A 109 13.70 7.56 -14.74
C ARG A 109 14.82 6.65 -15.23
N GLU A 110 15.26 6.87 -16.46
CA GLU A 110 16.31 6.11 -17.15
C GLU A 110 17.71 6.29 -16.52
N LYS A 111 17.89 6.06 -15.21
CA LYS A 111 19.15 5.72 -14.54
C LYS A 111 18.87 4.87 -13.29
N GLY A 112 19.06 3.56 -13.41
CA GLY A 112 19.52 2.71 -12.29
C GLY A 112 18.49 1.99 -11.43
N VAL A 113 17.55 1.25 -12.01
CA VAL A 113 17.00 0.06 -11.33
C VAL A 113 17.60 -1.15 -12.02
N PRO A 114 18.38 -2.02 -11.34
CA PRO A 114 18.80 -3.26 -11.95
C PRO A 114 17.56 -4.11 -12.20
N LEU A 115 17.11 -4.11 -13.46
CA LEU A 115 16.14 -5.05 -14.01
C LEU A 115 16.76 -6.45 -13.99
N ARG A 116 16.81 -7.05 -12.80
CA ARG A 116 16.97 -8.50 -12.67
C ARG A 116 15.64 -9.15 -12.31
N LEU A 117 14.61 -8.81 -13.07
CA LEU A 117 13.44 -9.67 -13.25
C LEU A 117 12.94 -9.50 -14.71
N GLN A 118 13.84 -9.70 -15.67
CA GLN A 118 13.42 -10.54 -16.78
C GLN A 118 13.21 -11.91 -16.18
N GLN A 119 11.99 -12.44 -16.19
CA GLN A 119 11.80 -13.78 -16.72
C GLN A 119 10.44 -13.91 -17.40
N PRO A 120 10.38 -14.76 -18.45
CA PRO A 120 9.28 -14.86 -19.37
C PRO A 120 8.10 -15.57 -18.69
N CYS A 121 6.92 -15.41 -19.28
CA CYS A 121 5.69 -16.09 -18.90
C CYS A 121 5.90 -17.57 -18.54
N ARG A 122 5.96 -17.89 -17.24
CA ARG A 122 5.71 -19.23 -16.72
C ARG A 122 5.32 -19.12 -15.26
N GLY A 123 4.11 -19.58 -14.96
CA GLY A 123 3.61 -19.59 -13.59
C GLY A 123 4.48 -20.46 -12.72
N VAL A 124 4.93 -19.92 -11.59
CA VAL A 124 5.24 -20.65 -10.37
C VAL A 124 4.98 -19.68 -9.22
N GLY A 125 4.40 -20.19 -8.14
CA GLY A 125 4.37 -19.50 -6.86
C GLY A 125 5.78 -19.23 -6.33
N GLY A 126 5.86 -18.33 -5.35
CA GLY A 126 7.12 -18.04 -4.69
C GLY A 126 7.19 -16.58 -4.30
N GLU A 127 6.92 -16.37 -3.01
CA GLU A 127 7.64 -15.49 -2.09
C GLU A 127 8.42 -14.32 -2.70
N SER A 128 8.06 -13.12 -2.24
CA SER A 128 8.95 -11.97 -2.36
C SER A 128 8.86 -11.10 -1.11
N PRO A 129 10.01 -10.47 -0.80
CA PRO A 129 10.52 -10.39 0.56
C PRO A 129 10.15 -9.08 1.23
N GLU A 130 10.38 -9.10 2.53
CA GLU A 130 10.35 -7.98 3.45
C GLU A 130 11.21 -6.81 2.94
N GLU A 131 10.60 -5.63 2.85
CA GLU A 131 11.33 -4.38 3.04
C GLU A 131 10.80 -3.76 4.33
N ASP A 132 11.49 -4.10 5.41
CA ASP A 132 11.50 -3.35 6.66
C ASP A 132 12.21 -2.02 6.38
N GLU A 133 11.41 -0.96 6.20
CA GLU A 133 11.87 0.40 6.42
C GLU A 133 11.00 1.02 7.51
N LYS A 134 11.27 0.56 8.74
CA LYS A 134 11.66 1.44 9.83
C LYS A 134 10.98 2.82 9.82
N LEU A 135 9.71 2.87 10.19
CA LEU A 135 9.23 4.07 10.89
C LEU A 135 9.81 3.96 12.31
N GLN A 136 11.03 4.50 12.43
CA GLN A 136 11.68 4.79 13.69
C GLN A 136 10.65 5.41 14.64
N ASP A 137 10.42 4.72 15.74
CA ASP A 137 10.87 5.23 17.04
C ASP A 137 10.75 6.76 17.13
N LEU A 138 9.54 7.24 17.46
CA LEU A 138 9.49 8.25 18.51
C LEU A 138 9.59 7.48 19.83
N ALA A 139 10.84 7.23 20.25
CA ALA A 139 11.27 7.23 21.63
C ALA A 139 10.33 8.11 22.48
N VAL A 140 9.70 7.61 23.56
CA VAL A 140 10.32 7.46 24.88
C VAL A 140 11.47 8.44 25.09
N GLU A 141 11.14 9.66 25.53
CA GLU A 141 11.92 10.59 26.36
C GLU A 141 11.28 11.99 26.21
N GLN A 142 10.91 12.79 27.23
CA GLN A 142 11.46 12.96 28.58
C GLN A 142 10.41 13.51 29.57
N ALA A 143 10.75 13.33 30.86
CA ALA A 143 10.20 13.90 32.11
C ALA A 143 9.00 13.20 32.75
#